data_AF-A0A355DG88-F1
#
_entry.id   AF-A0A355DG88-F1
#
_cell.length_a   1.000
_cell.length_b   1.000
_cell.length_c   1.000
_cell.angle_alpha   90.00
_cell.angle_beta   90.00
_cell.angle_gamma   90.00
#
_symmetry.space_group_name_H-M   'P 1'
#
loop_
_entity.id
_entity.type
_entity.pdbx_description
1 polymer ?
#
loop_
_entity_poly.entity_id
_entity_poly.type
_entity_poly.pdbx_seq_one_letter_code
_entity_poly.pdbx_strand_id
1 'polypeptide(L)'
;FLDDHGSRGPNEWEMACDVWGTRPDLPLAIVDRMRHAGEGHAPAVRAGVCRAEREAALADARSRLRGLHRWHFERCLRCAVLFSRGRELGKTMLVGIIHEARLAARELGRRI
;
A
#
# COMPACT_ATOMS: atom_id res chain seq x y z
N PHE A 1 4.83 3.86 -13.91
CA PHE A 1 4.53 2.59 -13.22
C PHE A 1 5.80 1.91 -12.74
N LEU A 2 6.67 1.39 -13.62
CA LEU A 2 7.91 0.73 -13.16
C LEU A 2 8.87 1.72 -12.50
N ASP A 3 8.94 2.97 -12.96
CA ASP A 3 9.73 4.00 -12.30
C ASP A 3 9.23 4.29 -10.87
N ASP A 4 7.91 4.26 -10.67
CA ASP A 4 7.28 4.57 -9.38
C ASP A 4 7.17 3.35 -8.44
N HIS A 5 7.11 2.14 -9.00
CA HIS A 5 6.74 0.91 -8.29
C HIS A 5 7.67 -0.27 -8.58
N GLY A 6 8.77 -0.08 -9.30
CA GLY A 6 9.72 -1.14 -9.65
C GLY A 6 10.38 -1.81 -8.44
N SER A 7 10.48 -1.08 -7.33
CA SER A 7 10.96 -1.61 -6.05
C SER A 7 10.01 -2.64 -5.41
N ARG A 8 8.76 -2.72 -5.85
CA ARG A 8 7.72 -3.59 -5.29
C ARG A 8 7.76 -4.98 -5.91
N GLY A 9 7.40 -5.99 -5.13
CA GLY A 9 7.28 -7.36 -5.62
C GLY A 9 7.07 -8.37 -4.50
N PRO A 10 6.91 -9.66 -4.83
CA PRO A 10 6.91 -10.72 -3.83
C PRO A 10 8.20 -10.69 -3.00
N ASN A 11 8.07 -10.77 -1.68
CA ASN A 11 9.21 -10.74 -0.75
C ASN A 11 10.18 -9.56 -0.96
N GLU A 12 9.65 -8.37 -1.24
CA GLU A 12 10.42 -7.14 -1.55
C GLU A 12 11.48 -6.73 -0.51
N TRP A 13 11.40 -7.22 0.73
CA TRP A 13 12.38 -6.99 1.80
C TRP A 13 13.67 -7.79 1.62
N GLU A 14 13.64 -8.89 0.87
CA GLU A 14 14.82 -9.73 0.60
C GLU A 14 15.54 -9.22 -0.64
N MET A 15 16.79 -8.76 -0.47
CA MET A 15 17.59 -8.19 -1.56
C MET A 15 17.84 -9.19 -2.70
N ALA A 16 17.94 -10.48 -2.42
CA ALA A 16 18.16 -11.50 -3.45
C ALA A 16 16.93 -11.73 -4.35
N CYS A 17 15.71 -11.50 -3.83
CA CYS A 17 14.47 -11.72 -4.58
C CYS A 17 14.27 -10.71 -5.71
N ASP A 18 13.63 -11.15 -6.79
CA ASP A 18 13.23 -10.23 -7.86
C ASP A 18 12.00 -9.43 -7.50
N VAL A 19 11.98 -8.22 -8.04
CA VAL A 19 10.88 -7.26 -7.97
C VAL A 19 10.50 -6.82 -9.37
N TRP A 20 9.43 -6.06 -9.50
CA TRP A 20 8.89 -5.67 -10.81
C TRP A 20 9.91 -4.89 -11.66
N GLY A 21 10.77 -4.09 -11.05
CA GLY A 21 11.83 -3.34 -11.76
C GLY A 21 12.96 -4.23 -12.28
N THR A 22 13.20 -5.40 -11.67
CA THR A 22 14.26 -6.32 -12.10
C THR A 22 13.74 -7.47 -12.95
N ARG A 23 12.45 -7.78 -12.84
CA ARG A 23 11.76 -8.80 -13.63
C ARG A 23 10.34 -8.31 -13.99
N PRO A 24 10.19 -7.51 -15.08
CA PRO A 24 8.94 -6.83 -15.43
C PRO A 24 7.78 -7.74 -15.87
N ASP A 25 8.01 -9.03 -16.10
CA ASP A 25 6.96 -10.03 -16.34
C ASP A 25 6.18 -10.41 -15.07
N LEU A 26 6.79 -10.29 -13.88
CA LEU A 26 6.14 -10.60 -12.59
C LEU A 26 4.77 -9.93 -12.39
N PRO A 27 4.60 -8.60 -12.60
CA PRO A 27 3.31 -7.95 -12.40
C PRO A 27 2.25 -8.39 -13.42
N LEU A 28 2.63 -8.95 -14.58
CA LEU A 28 1.67 -9.37 -15.61
C LEU A 28 0.76 -10.48 -15.11
N ALA A 29 1.28 -11.41 -14.30
CA ALA A 29 0.46 -12.45 -13.69
C ALA A 29 -0.67 -11.87 -12.81
N ILE A 30 -0.43 -10.75 -12.14
CA ILE A 30 -1.45 -10.06 -11.33
C ILE A 30 -2.45 -9.35 -12.23
N VAL A 31 -1.97 -8.65 -13.26
CA VAL A 31 -2.83 -7.97 -14.24
C VAL A 31 -3.76 -8.96 -14.94
N ASP A 32 -3.25 -10.13 -15.32
CA ASP A 32 -4.05 -11.19 -15.94
C ASP A 32 -5.18 -11.67 -15.01
N ARG A 33 -4.94 -11.78 -13.70
CA ARG A 33 -6.01 -12.09 -12.75
C ARG A 33 -7.02 -10.95 -12.61
N MET A 34 -6.56 -9.70 -12.61
CA MET A 34 -7.43 -8.53 -12.51
C MET A 34 -8.38 -8.40 -13.71
N ARG A 35 -7.97 -8.85 -14.91
CA ARG A 35 -8.82 -8.83 -16.12
C ARG A 35 -10.10 -9.67 -15.99
N HIS A 36 -10.12 -10.65 -15.09
CA HIS A 36 -11.29 -11.47 -14.82
C HIS A 36 -12.22 -10.89 -13.74
N ALA A 37 -11.80 -9.82 -13.06
CA ALA A 37 -12.63 -9.16 -12.07
C ALA A 37 -13.66 -8.25 -12.77
N GLY A 38 -14.93 -8.34 -12.36
CA GLY A 38 -15.97 -7.47 -12.90
C GLY A 38 -15.78 -6.00 -12.49
N GLU A 39 -16.44 -5.08 -13.21
CA GLU A 39 -16.33 -3.60 -13.06
C GLU A 39 -16.45 -3.09 -11.60
N GLY A 40 -17.18 -3.80 -10.75
CA GLY A 40 -17.28 -3.48 -9.31
C GLY A 40 -15.94 -3.54 -8.54
N HIS A 41 -14.91 -4.15 -9.13
CA HIS A 41 -13.56 -4.22 -8.57
C HIS A 41 -12.65 -3.09 -9.06
N ALA A 42 -13.13 -2.22 -9.96
CA ALA A 42 -12.37 -1.06 -10.40
C ALA A 42 -11.91 -0.23 -9.18
N PRO A 43 -10.65 0.22 -9.14
CA PRO A 43 -10.10 0.92 -7.97
C PRO A 43 -10.95 2.12 -7.52
N ALA A 44 -11.48 2.90 -8.45
CA ALA A 44 -12.34 4.04 -8.15
C ALA A 44 -13.67 3.62 -7.49
N VAL A 45 -14.28 2.53 -7.99
CA VAL A 45 -15.54 1.99 -7.43
C VAL A 45 -15.30 1.47 -6.03
N ARG A 46 -14.28 0.62 -5.84
CA ARG A 46 -13.91 0.07 -4.52
C ARG A 46 -13.54 1.17 -3.52
N ALA A 47 -12.79 2.19 -3.96
CA ALA A 47 -12.46 3.33 -3.11
C ALA A 47 -13.71 4.12 -2.70
N GLY A 48 -14.67 4.29 -3.61
CA GLY A 48 -15.96 4.89 -3.32
C GLY A 48 -16.75 4.11 -2.28
N VAL A 49 -16.86 2.78 -2.44
CA VAL A 49 -17.54 1.88 -1.49
C VAL A 49 -16.89 1.96 -0.11
N CYS A 50 -15.57 1.76 -0.01
CA CYS A 50 -14.87 1.82 1.27
C CYS A 50 -14.98 3.21 1.93
N ARG A 51 -15.04 4.30 1.13
CA ARG A 51 -15.28 5.64 1.64
C ARG A 51 -16.67 5.77 2.24
N ALA A 52 -17.71 5.31 1.53
CA ALA A 52 -19.09 5.37 2.00
C ALA A 52 -19.30 4.54 3.27
N GLU A 53 -18.78 3.31 3.31
CA GLU A 53 -18.81 2.43 4.49
C GLU A 53 -18.15 3.09 5.69
N ARG A 54 -16.97 3.69 5.49
CA ARG A 54 -16.26 4.42 6.55
C ARG A 54 -17.08 5.62 7.04
N GLU A 55 -17.68 6.40 6.15
CA GLU A 55 -18.50 7.56 6.54
C GLU A 55 -19.74 7.15 7.34
N ALA A 56 -20.42 6.08 6.93
CA ALA A 56 -21.56 5.51 7.64
C ALA A 56 -21.16 4.98 9.03
N ALA A 57 -20.08 4.20 9.12
CA ALA A 57 -19.58 3.67 10.39
C ALA A 57 -19.16 4.79 11.36
N LEU A 58 -18.53 5.85 10.84
CA LEU A 58 -18.17 7.02 11.65
C LEU A 58 -19.40 7.78 12.12
N ALA A 59 -20.42 7.94 11.29
CA ALA A 59 -21.67 8.59 11.68
C ALA A 59 -22.37 7.80 12.80
N ASP A 60 -22.48 6.48 12.66
CA ASP A 60 -23.04 5.59 13.67
C ASP A 60 -22.27 5.68 15.00
N ALA A 61 -20.94 5.55 14.98
CA ALA A 61 -20.11 5.67 16.18
C ALA A 61 -20.28 7.04 16.86
N ARG A 62 -20.29 8.12 16.07
CA ARG A 62 -20.49 9.49 16.59
C ARG A 62 -21.87 9.72 17.20
N SER A 63 -22.90 9.03 16.71
CA SER A 63 -24.27 9.13 17.25
C SER A 63 -24.40 8.51 18.64
N ARG A 64 -23.56 7.50 18.94
CA ARG A 64 -23.56 6.74 20.19
C ARG A 64 -22.65 7.32 21.27
N LEU A 65 -21.77 8.27 20.92
CA LEU A 65 -20.78 8.85 21.82
C LEU A 65 -21.09 10.30 22.18
N ARG A 66 -20.87 10.68 23.44
CA ARG A 66 -21.11 12.05 23.95
C ARG A 66 -19.94 12.56 24.80
N GLY A 67 -19.87 13.88 24.98
CA GLY A 67 -18.93 14.54 25.88
C GLY A 67 -17.47 14.10 25.69
N LEU A 68 -16.82 13.73 26.80
CA LEU A 68 -15.42 13.32 26.83
C LEU A 68 -15.13 12.09 25.97
N HIS A 69 -16.04 11.11 25.92
CA HIS A 69 -15.87 9.92 25.09
C HIS A 69 -15.84 10.26 23.60
N ARG A 70 -16.72 11.17 23.15
CA ARG A 70 -16.71 11.66 21.77
C ARG A 70 -15.42 12.41 21.45
N TRP A 71 -14.95 13.26 22.36
CA TRP A 71 -13.69 13.99 22.19
C TRP A 71 -12.49 13.04 22.07
N HIS A 72 -12.42 12.02 22.92
CA HIS A 72 -11.36 11.02 22.90
C HIS A 72 -11.40 10.18 21.61
N PHE A 73 -12.59 9.74 21.20
CA PHE A 73 -12.78 9.02 19.95
C PHE A 73 -12.26 9.79 18.73
N GLU A 74 -12.60 11.07 18.59
CA GLU A 74 -12.12 11.88 17.47
C GLU A 74 -10.59 12.04 17.47
N ARG A 75 -9.95 12.11 18.65
CA ARG A 75 -8.49 12.12 18.76
C ARG A 75 -7.89 10.81 18.30
N CYS A 76 -8.39 9.68 18.82
CA CYS A 76 -7.92 8.36 18.42
C CYS A 76 -8.11 8.12 16.92
N LEU A 77 -9.24 8.55 16.35
CA LEU A 77 -9.51 8.44 14.91
C LEU A 77 -8.48 9.22 14.09
N ARG A 78 -8.18 10.47 14.47
CA ARG A 78 -7.15 11.27 13.79
C ARG A 78 -5.78 10.61 13.85
N CYS A 79 -5.39 10.11 15.02
CA CYS A 79 -4.14 9.38 15.19
C CYS A 79 -4.10 8.13 14.31
N ALA A 80 -5.15 7.31 14.35
CA ALA A 80 -5.23 6.08 13.57
C ALA A 80 -5.08 6.34 12.07
N VAL A 81 -5.77 7.35 11.53
CA VAL A 81 -5.67 7.73 10.12
C VAL A 81 -4.26 8.23 9.78
N LEU A 82 -3.69 9.10 10.61
CA LEU A 82 -2.37 9.67 10.38
C LEU A 82 -1.27 8.60 10.43
N PHE A 83 -1.23 7.80 11.49
CA PHE A 83 -0.19 6.79 11.68
C PHE A 83 -0.32 5.60 10.72
N SER A 84 -1.53 5.23 10.31
CA SER A 84 -1.72 4.18 9.29
C SER A 84 -1.12 4.62 7.95
N ARG A 85 -1.34 5.87 7.52
CA ARG A 85 -0.71 6.45 6.33
C ARG A 85 0.80 6.56 6.48
N GLY A 86 1.26 7.04 7.64
CA GLY A 86 2.68 7.15 7.96
C GLY A 86 3.40 5.80 7.87
N ARG A 87 2.76 4.73 8.35
CA ARG A 87 3.31 3.36 8.26
C ARG A 87 3.51 2.91 6.82
N GLU A 88 2.53 3.12 5.95
CA GLU A 88 2.65 2.74 4.53
C GLU A 88 3.67 3.58 3.76
N LEU A 89 3.79 4.88 4.08
CA LEU A 89 4.85 5.74 3.56
C LEU A 89 6.23 5.27 4.01
N GLY A 90 6.39 4.97 5.31
CA GLY A 90 7.65 4.45 5.86
C GLY A 90 8.06 3.14 5.21
N LYS A 91 7.11 2.21 5.01
CA LYS A 91 7.35 0.97 4.25
C LYS A 91 7.82 1.25 2.82
N THR A 92 7.14 2.18 2.12
CA THR A 92 7.50 2.54 0.73
C THR A 92 8.93 3.06 0.64
N MET A 93 9.32 3.95 1.56
CA MET A 93 10.69 4.48 1.64
C MET A 93 11.73 3.38 1.89
N LEU A 94 11.49 2.51 2.87
CA LEU A 94 12.41 1.42 3.21
C LEU A 94 12.59 0.44 2.05
N VAL A 95 11.51 0.05 1.38
CA VAL A 95 11.57 -0.84 0.21
C VAL A 95 12.31 -0.17 -0.97
N GLY A 96 12.18 1.15 -1.13
CA GLY A 96 12.98 1.91 -2.09
C GLY A 96 14.48 1.81 -1.82
N ILE A 97 14.90 2.02 -0.56
CA ILE A 97 16.31 1.90 -0.17
C ILE A 97 16.85 0.48 -0.40
N ILE A 98 16.07 -0.54 -0.04
CA ILE A 98 16.43 -1.95 -0.29
C ILE A 98 16.60 -2.21 -1.79
N HIS A 99 15.75 -1.60 -2.64
CA HIS A 99 15.85 -1.74 -4.08
C HIS A 99 17.14 -1.16 -4.64
N GLU A 100 17.54 0.05 -4.22
CA GLU A 100 18.81 0.65 -4.64
C GLU A 100 20.00 -0.25 -4.25
N ALA A 101 20.01 -0.76 -3.01
CA ALA A 101 21.04 -1.68 -2.56
C ALA A 101 21.05 -2.98 -3.38
N ARG A 102 19.87 -3.52 -3.76
CA ARG A 102 19.73 -4.70 -4.62
C ARG A 102 20.36 -4.46 -6.00
N LEU A 103 20.07 -3.33 -6.62
CA LEU A 103 20.62 -2.99 -7.95
C LEU A 103 22.15 -2.86 -7.88
N ALA A 104 22.68 -2.18 -6.87
CA ALA A 104 24.11 -2.03 -6.67
C ALA A 104 24.82 -3.38 -6.46
N ALA A 105 24.26 -4.27 -5.62
CA ALA A 105 24.83 -5.59 -5.38
C ALA A 105 24.85 -6.47 -6.64
N ARG A 106 23.78 -6.42 -7.45
CA ARG A 106 23.71 -7.16 -8.72
C ARG A 106 24.69 -6.63 -9.75
N GLU A 107 24.83 -5.31 -9.83
CA GLU A 107 25.81 -4.67 -10.70
C GLU A 107 27.23 -5.08 -10.33
N LEU A 108 27.55 -5.12 -9.03
CA LEU A 108 28.83 -5.62 -8.54
C LEU A 108 29.06 -7.08 -8.92
N GLY A 109 28.08 -7.95 -8.65
CA GLY A 109 28.17 -9.38 -8.99
C GLY A 109 28.29 -9.67 -10.48
N ARG A 110 27.91 -8.73 -11.35
CA ARG A 110 28.08 -8.84 -12.81
C ARG A 110 29.45 -8.37 -13.30
N ARG A 111 30.21 -7.66 -12.46
CA ARG A 111 31.54 -7.11 -12.80
C ARG A 111 32.70 -7.96 -12.26
N ILE A 112 32.40 -8.90 -11.38
CA ILE A 112 33.33 -9.88 -10.81
C ILE A 112 33.13 -11.20 -11.55
#